data_AF-A0A953YHB2-F1
#
_entry.id   AF-A0A953YHB2-F1
#
_cell.length_a   1.000
_cell.length_b   1.000
_cell.length_c   1.000
_cell.angle_alpha   90.00
_cell.angle_beta   90.00
_cell.angle_gamma   90.00
#
_symmetry.space_group_name_H-M   'P 1'
#
loop_
_entity.id
_entity.type
_entity.pdbx_description
1 polymer ?
#
loop_
_entity_poly.entity_id
_entity_poly.type
_entity_poly.pdbx_seq_one_letter_code
_entity_poly.pdbx_strand_id
1 'polypeptide(L)'
;MKKTVQSKLLFPFLALGTLFSWSVVGCELIATVDRNLINEGGGTSTGGGGTGGTGTGTGTGTGMGGMGGMGGMGGGGGGCVATECPGMDTTCSFRICDMNDMCAIENASDTTACTEDGGAICDGDGNCVECNTDDQCAGNVTNTICDTTAHVCVPPQCQNNVK
;
A
#
# COMPACT_ATOMS: atom_id res chain seq x y z
N MET A 1 -33.14 -6.43 -37.35
CA MET A 1 -34.18 -6.79 -36.37
C MET A 1 -33.65 -6.42 -34.98
N LYS A 2 -34.07 -5.26 -34.45
CA LYS A 2 -33.62 -4.71 -33.16
C LYS A 2 -34.59 -5.17 -32.07
N LYS A 3 -34.12 -5.90 -31.07
CA LYS A 3 -34.87 -6.18 -29.84
C LYS A 3 -34.31 -5.30 -28.72
N THR A 4 -35.01 -4.21 -28.43
CA THR A 4 -34.77 -3.35 -27.27
C THR A 4 -35.56 -3.95 -26.09
N VAL A 5 -34.87 -4.54 -25.11
CA VAL A 5 -35.51 -4.99 -23.87
C VAL A 5 -35.43 -3.84 -22.87
N GLN A 6 -36.54 -3.12 -22.73
CA GLN A 6 -36.77 -2.20 -21.62
C GLN A 6 -37.04 -3.02 -20.35
N SER A 7 -36.10 -3.05 -19.42
CA SER A 7 -36.37 -3.50 -18.06
C SER A 7 -36.74 -2.31 -17.20
N LYS A 8 -38.06 -2.10 -17.07
CA LYS A 8 -38.67 -1.19 -16.09
C LYS A 8 -38.67 -1.89 -14.73
N LEU A 9 -37.68 -1.60 -13.88
CA LEU A 9 -37.80 -1.84 -12.45
C LEU A 9 -38.03 -0.52 -11.75
N LEU A 10 -39.32 -0.22 -11.58
CA LEU A 10 -39.86 0.65 -10.54
C LEU A 10 -39.34 0.17 -9.17
N PHE A 11 -38.63 1.04 -8.45
CA PHE A 11 -38.59 0.99 -7.00
C PHE A 11 -39.01 2.36 -6.47
N PRO A 12 -40.17 2.48 -5.80
CA PRO A 12 -40.62 3.72 -5.19
C PRO A 12 -40.04 3.88 -3.78
N PHE A 13 -39.63 5.12 -3.49
CA PHE A 13 -39.78 5.82 -2.22
C PHE A 13 -39.84 4.99 -0.93
N LEU A 14 -38.71 4.99 -0.20
CA LEU A 14 -38.77 5.04 1.26
C LEU A 14 -37.78 6.09 1.76
N ALA A 15 -38.29 7.32 1.86
CA ALA A 15 -37.71 8.37 2.65
C ALA A 15 -37.81 7.97 4.13
N LEU A 16 -36.67 7.72 4.78
CA LEU A 16 -36.56 7.78 6.23
C LEU A 16 -35.18 8.35 6.56
N GLY A 17 -35.21 9.54 7.15
CA GLY A 17 -34.03 10.36 7.38
C GLY A 17 -32.98 9.68 8.26
N THR A 18 -31.74 9.81 7.82
CA THR A 18 -30.61 9.92 8.73
C THR A 18 -29.89 11.22 8.39
N LEU A 19 -30.05 12.18 9.29
CA LEU A 19 -29.15 13.31 9.47
C LEU A 19 -27.78 12.71 9.85
N PHE A 20 -27.02 12.23 8.88
CA PHE A 20 -25.62 11.88 9.12
C PHE A 20 -24.80 13.15 8.98
N SER A 21 -24.49 13.67 10.16
CA SER A 21 -23.59 14.76 10.47
C SER A 21 -22.41 14.78 9.49
N TRP A 22 -22.30 15.87 8.74
CA TRP A 22 -21.09 16.19 8.01
C TRP A 22 -20.01 16.40 9.06
N SER A 23 -19.25 15.37 9.38
CA SER A 23 -17.94 15.54 9.97
C SER A 23 -17.12 16.27 8.93
N VAL A 24 -17.05 17.58 9.11
CA VAL A 24 -16.11 18.47 8.46
C VAL A 24 -14.72 17.98 8.84
N VAL A 25 -14.24 16.95 8.16
CA VAL A 25 -12.80 16.68 8.11
C VAL A 25 -12.31 17.78 7.18
N GLY A 26 -12.01 18.93 7.77
CA GLY A 26 -11.28 19.96 7.07
C GLY A 26 -10.05 19.28 6.48
N CYS A 27 -9.85 19.43 5.17
CA CYS A 27 -8.49 19.56 4.68
C CYS A 27 -7.94 20.75 5.49
N GLU A 28 -7.34 20.47 6.66
CA GLU A 28 -6.57 21.46 7.40
C GLU A 28 -5.47 21.82 6.41
N LEU A 29 -5.70 22.90 5.67
CA LEU A 29 -4.62 23.78 5.29
C LEU A 29 -3.94 24.06 6.62
N ILE A 30 -2.84 23.34 6.89
CA ILE A 30 -1.76 23.88 7.67
C ILE A 30 -1.46 25.18 6.93
N ALA A 31 -2.07 26.26 7.41
CA ALA A 31 -1.73 27.61 7.02
C ALA A 31 -0.21 27.61 6.99
N THR A 32 0.37 28.00 5.87
CA THR A 32 1.79 28.30 5.79
C THR A 32 2.13 29.10 7.04
N VAL A 33 2.82 28.48 8.00
CA VAL A 33 3.21 29.18 9.21
C VAL A 33 4.16 30.26 8.71
N ASP A 34 3.67 31.49 8.67
CA ASP A 34 4.49 32.66 8.37
C ASP A 34 5.50 32.77 9.50
N ARG A 35 6.70 32.22 9.27
CA ARG A 35 7.77 32.19 10.28
C ARG A 35 8.29 33.59 10.61
N ASN A 36 7.86 34.64 9.92
CA ASN A 36 8.18 36.03 10.30
C ASN A 36 7.42 36.52 11.54
N LEU A 37 6.41 35.78 12.03
CA LEU A 37 5.70 36.10 13.28
C LEU A 37 6.14 35.25 14.48
N ILE A 38 7.04 34.28 14.29
CA ILE A 38 7.65 33.54 15.40
C ILE A 38 8.81 34.39 15.93
N ASN A 39 8.56 35.13 17.00
CA ASN A 39 9.60 35.77 17.78
C ASN A 39 10.55 34.67 18.33
N GLU A 40 11.81 34.67 17.89
CA GLU A 40 12.87 33.79 18.39
C GLU A 40 13.12 34.09 19.89
N GLY A 41 12.33 33.46 20.75
CA GLY A 41 12.29 33.82 22.16
C GLY A 41 12.17 32.62 23.09
N GLY A 42 13.24 31.85 23.22
CA GLY A 42 13.56 31.13 24.46
C GLY A 42 12.94 29.75 24.64
N GLY A 43 13.80 28.73 24.67
CA GLY A 43 13.40 27.37 25.02
C GLY A 43 14.55 26.39 25.11
N THR A 44 15.59 26.74 25.86
CA THR A 44 16.62 25.79 26.30
C THR A 44 15.97 24.63 27.05
N SER A 45 16.04 23.42 26.50
CA SER A 45 15.98 22.20 27.31
C SER A 45 17.03 21.20 26.84
N THR A 46 18.07 21.19 27.66
CA THR A 46 19.14 20.20 27.75
C THR A 46 18.60 18.81 28.06
N GLY A 47 19.17 17.80 27.42
CA GLY A 47 19.14 16.40 27.85
C GLY A 47 19.03 15.48 26.63
N GLY A 48 19.90 14.51 26.37
CA GLY A 48 21.04 13.98 27.11
C GLY A 48 21.28 12.58 26.56
N GLY A 49 22.54 12.29 26.19
CA GLY A 49 23.18 10.96 26.19
C GLY A 49 22.48 9.74 25.57
N GLY A 50 23.12 9.13 24.57
CA GLY A 50 22.77 7.79 24.12
C GLY A 50 23.74 7.21 23.09
N THR A 51 25.02 7.09 23.45
CA THR A 51 26.05 6.37 22.69
C THR A 51 25.88 4.86 22.88
N GLY A 52 25.97 4.07 21.80
CA GLY A 52 26.48 2.69 21.88
C GLY A 52 25.56 1.59 21.36
N GLY A 53 26.08 0.79 20.42
CA GLY A 53 25.43 -0.44 19.97
C GLY A 53 26.15 -1.22 18.87
N THR A 54 27.49 -1.16 18.77
CA THR A 54 28.25 -2.07 17.88
C THR A 54 28.40 -3.41 18.61
N GLY A 55 27.55 -4.38 18.27
CA GLY A 55 27.61 -5.74 18.80
C GLY A 55 28.69 -6.57 18.11
N THR A 56 29.96 -6.39 18.51
CA THR A 56 31.04 -7.33 18.22
C THR A 56 30.95 -8.49 19.20
N GLY A 57 30.35 -9.60 18.78
CA GLY A 57 30.28 -10.84 19.55
C GLY A 57 31.61 -11.60 19.52
N THR A 58 32.58 -11.20 20.34
CA THR A 58 33.77 -12.02 20.64
C THR A 58 33.45 -12.92 21.83
N GLY A 59 32.84 -14.07 21.55
CA GLY A 59 32.60 -15.12 22.54
C GLY A 59 33.75 -16.12 22.59
N THR A 60 34.71 -15.89 23.47
CA THR A 60 35.63 -16.92 23.98
C THR A 60 34.86 -17.87 24.89
N GLY A 61 34.18 -18.85 24.29
CA GLY A 61 33.55 -19.97 24.96
C GLY A 61 34.28 -21.26 24.63
N THR A 62 35.10 -21.74 25.55
CA THR A 62 35.68 -23.09 25.57
C THR A 62 34.52 -24.08 25.75
N GLY A 63 33.91 -24.51 24.64
CA GLY A 63 32.79 -25.44 24.59
C GLY A 63 33.14 -26.65 23.76
N MET A 64 33.04 -27.82 24.39
CA MET A 64 33.29 -29.14 23.82
C MET A 64 32.57 -29.38 22.47
N GLY A 65 33.28 -30.05 21.57
CA GLY A 65 32.87 -30.54 20.25
C GLY A 65 31.37 -30.67 20.01
N GLY A 66 30.82 -29.68 19.30
CA GLY A 66 29.58 -29.83 18.56
C GLY A 66 29.85 -30.63 17.28
N MET A 67 29.20 -31.77 17.14
CA MET A 67 29.23 -32.61 15.94
C MET A 67 29.03 -31.75 14.70
N GLY A 68 29.97 -31.86 13.75
CA GLY A 68 29.96 -31.13 12.49
C GLY A 68 28.57 -31.16 11.87
N GLY A 69 28.09 -29.96 11.52
CA GLY A 69 26.80 -29.77 10.87
C GLY A 69 26.67 -30.74 9.71
N MET A 70 25.64 -31.58 9.80
CA MET A 70 25.19 -32.46 8.73
C MET A 70 25.00 -31.56 7.51
N GLY A 71 25.93 -31.66 6.55
CA GLY A 71 25.88 -30.90 5.31
C GLY A 71 24.50 -31.11 4.69
N GLY A 72 23.78 -30.00 4.54
CA GLY A 72 22.41 -30.00 4.04
C GLY A 72 22.33 -30.86 2.80
N MET A 73 21.43 -31.84 2.84
CA MET A 73 21.08 -32.72 1.75
C MET A 73 20.93 -31.89 0.49
N GLY A 74 21.90 -31.99 -0.42
CA GLY A 74 21.86 -31.33 -1.71
C GLY A 74 20.59 -31.76 -2.42
N GLY A 75 19.60 -30.88 -2.45
CA GLY A 75 18.33 -31.07 -3.13
C GLY A 75 18.62 -31.32 -4.59
N GLY A 76 18.49 -32.58 -5.00
CA GLY A 76 18.72 -32.99 -6.37
C GLY A 76 17.67 -32.37 -7.27
N GLY A 77 18.10 -31.54 -8.21
CA GLY A 77 17.48 -31.33 -9.53
C GLY A 77 15.95 -31.11 -9.56
N GLY A 78 15.35 -30.61 -8.49
CA GLY A 78 13.98 -30.14 -8.49
C GLY A 78 14.02 -28.70 -8.96
N GLY A 79 13.55 -28.43 -10.17
CA GLY A 79 13.37 -27.07 -10.65
C GLY A 79 12.54 -26.25 -9.66
N CYS A 80 12.63 -24.93 -9.75
CA CYS A 80 11.88 -24.05 -8.87
C CYS A 80 10.38 -24.38 -8.94
N VAL A 81 9.73 -24.42 -7.77
CA VAL A 81 8.27 -24.54 -7.65
C VAL A 81 7.76 -23.25 -7.01
N ALA A 82 6.95 -22.48 -7.74
CA ALA A 82 6.49 -21.16 -7.32
C ALA A 82 5.85 -21.14 -5.92
N THR A 83 5.08 -22.18 -5.58
CA THR A 83 4.42 -22.29 -4.26
C THR A 83 5.39 -22.53 -3.10
N GLU A 84 6.60 -23.03 -3.37
CA GLU A 84 7.67 -23.27 -2.40
C GLU A 84 8.58 -22.05 -2.21
N CYS A 85 8.45 -21.02 -3.06
CA CYS A 85 9.21 -19.78 -2.94
C CYS A 85 8.81 -18.99 -1.67
N PRO A 86 9.76 -18.31 -1.00
CA PRO A 86 9.42 -17.48 0.15
C PRO A 86 8.51 -16.32 -0.25
N GLY A 87 7.55 -15.98 0.62
CA GLY A 87 6.58 -14.91 0.39
C GLY A 87 5.12 -15.41 0.44
N MET A 88 4.19 -14.51 0.17
CA MET A 88 2.76 -14.81 0.03
C MET A 88 2.27 -14.21 -1.28
N ASP A 89 1.44 -14.96 -2.00
CA ASP A 89 0.80 -14.46 -3.21
C ASP A 89 -0.39 -13.56 -2.82
N THR A 90 -0.58 -12.50 -3.58
CA THR A 90 -1.75 -11.61 -3.58
C THR A 90 -2.34 -11.58 -4.98
N THR A 91 -3.50 -10.95 -5.17
CA THR A 91 -4.03 -10.74 -6.52
C THR A 91 -3.10 -9.89 -7.39
N CYS A 92 -2.33 -8.98 -6.78
CA CYS A 92 -1.47 -8.05 -7.50
C CYS A 92 0.00 -8.49 -7.62
N SER A 93 0.44 -9.46 -6.82
CA SER A 93 1.83 -9.92 -6.79
C SER A 93 1.87 -11.41 -6.50
N PHE A 94 2.48 -12.20 -7.39
CA PHE A 94 2.53 -13.65 -7.27
C PHE A 94 3.94 -14.17 -7.47
N ARG A 95 4.27 -15.22 -6.71
CA ARG A 95 5.55 -15.91 -6.82
C ARG A 95 5.59 -16.70 -8.12
N ILE A 96 6.73 -16.62 -8.80
CA ILE A 96 7.02 -17.35 -10.02
C ILE A 96 8.41 -17.98 -9.94
N CYS A 97 8.68 -18.86 -10.90
CA CYS A 97 10.02 -19.35 -11.18
C CYS A 97 10.50 -18.72 -12.47
N ASP A 98 11.61 -17.98 -12.39
CA ASP A 98 12.17 -17.32 -13.55
C ASP A 98 12.83 -18.32 -14.52
N MET A 99 13.34 -17.82 -15.64
CA MET A 99 14.00 -18.65 -16.65
C MET A 99 15.30 -19.34 -16.17
N ASN A 100 15.78 -19.01 -14.98
CA ASN A 100 16.99 -19.57 -14.37
C ASN A 100 16.66 -20.55 -13.23
N ASP A 101 15.39 -20.99 -13.10
CA ASP A 101 14.90 -21.80 -11.99
C ASP A 101 15.13 -21.11 -10.62
N MET A 102 15.06 -19.77 -10.56
CA MET A 102 15.12 -19.00 -9.33
C MET A 102 13.75 -18.44 -8.95
N CYS A 103 13.49 -18.36 -7.65
CA CYS A 103 12.29 -17.69 -7.14
C CYS A 103 12.32 -16.20 -7.50
N ALA A 104 11.26 -15.76 -8.15
CA ALA A 104 11.01 -14.36 -8.48
C ALA A 104 9.57 -13.98 -8.13
N ILE A 105 9.29 -12.68 -8.19
CA ILE A 105 7.95 -12.12 -8.04
C ILE A 105 7.56 -11.50 -9.38
N GLU A 106 6.34 -11.77 -9.82
CA GLU A 106 5.73 -11.11 -10.96
C GLU A 106 4.50 -10.33 -10.48
N ASN A 107 4.36 -9.10 -10.97
CA ASN A 107 3.26 -8.23 -10.62
C ASN A 107 2.18 -8.28 -11.71
N ALA A 108 0.93 -8.26 -11.28
CA ALA A 108 -0.20 -8.10 -12.19
C ALA A 108 -0.20 -6.71 -12.84
N SER A 109 -0.89 -6.55 -13.97
CA SER A 109 -0.99 -5.23 -14.62
C SER A 109 -1.74 -4.21 -13.76
N ASP A 110 -1.44 -2.93 -13.96
CA ASP A 110 -2.03 -1.73 -13.32
C ASP A 110 -3.56 -1.54 -13.52
N THR A 111 -4.19 -2.50 -14.19
CA THR A 111 -5.61 -2.54 -14.53
C THR A 111 -6.32 -3.79 -14.00
N THR A 112 -5.56 -4.66 -13.31
CA THR A 112 -6.08 -5.90 -12.74
C THR A 112 -6.94 -5.57 -11.52
N ALA A 113 -8.19 -6.03 -11.50
CA ALA A 113 -9.07 -5.84 -10.36
C ALA A 113 -8.60 -6.65 -9.14
N CYS A 114 -8.64 -6.05 -7.96
CA CYS A 114 -8.24 -6.66 -6.69
C CYS A 114 -9.22 -6.25 -5.57
N THR A 115 -9.17 -6.92 -4.42
CA THR A 115 -10.08 -6.67 -3.28
C THR A 115 -9.38 -6.65 -1.92
N GLU A 116 -8.05 -6.73 -1.94
CA GLU A 116 -7.18 -6.67 -0.78
C GLU A 116 -7.01 -5.24 -0.29
N ASP A 117 -6.77 -5.08 1.02
CA ASP A 117 -6.40 -3.81 1.66
C ASP A 117 -7.34 -2.62 1.39
N GLY A 118 -8.57 -2.89 0.95
CA GLY A 118 -9.56 -1.86 0.60
C GLY A 118 -9.33 -1.21 -0.77
N GLY A 119 -8.38 -1.72 -1.56
CA GLY A 119 -8.16 -1.32 -2.95
C GLY A 119 -9.19 -1.93 -3.90
N ALA A 120 -9.11 -1.50 -5.16
CA ALA A 120 -9.95 -1.96 -6.25
C ALA A 120 -9.15 -2.42 -7.47
N ILE A 121 -7.92 -1.91 -7.63
CA ILE A 121 -7.09 -2.20 -8.80
C ILE A 121 -5.61 -2.30 -8.42
N CYS A 122 -4.85 -3.14 -9.11
CA CYS A 122 -3.42 -3.25 -8.89
C CYS A 122 -2.70 -2.02 -9.45
N ASP A 123 -1.57 -1.61 -8.85
CA ASP A 123 -0.74 -0.48 -9.31
C ASP A 123 0.35 -0.87 -10.33
N GLY A 124 0.56 -2.17 -10.57
CA GLY A 124 1.66 -2.69 -11.40
C GLY A 124 2.95 -2.97 -10.61
N ASP A 125 3.06 -2.44 -9.39
CA ASP A 125 4.17 -2.67 -8.46
C ASP A 125 3.83 -3.74 -7.40
N GLY A 126 2.62 -4.27 -7.44
CA GLY A 126 2.18 -5.41 -6.63
C GLY A 126 1.23 -5.04 -5.50
N ASN A 127 0.79 -3.79 -5.41
CA ASN A 127 -0.13 -3.32 -4.39
C ASN A 127 -1.55 -3.21 -4.95
N CYS A 128 -2.55 -3.53 -4.11
CA CYS A 128 -3.95 -3.26 -4.40
C CYS A 128 -4.30 -1.86 -3.91
N VAL A 129 -4.62 -0.96 -4.83
CA VAL A 129 -4.87 0.46 -4.55
C VAL A 129 -6.25 0.90 -5.02
N GLU A 130 -6.71 2.08 -4.58
CA GLU A 130 -8.04 2.59 -4.96
C GLU A 130 -8.05 3.09 -6.42
N CYS A 131 -6.97 3.75 -6.86
CA CYS A 131 -6.84 4.29 -8.20
C CYS A 131 -5.37 4.45 -8.65
N ASN A 132 -5.16 4.43 -9.95
CA ASN A 132 -3.92 4.81 -10.64
C ASN A 132 -4.11 6.03 -11.55
N THR A 133 -5.34 6.29 -11.98
CA THR A 133 -5.73 7.35 -12.90
C THR A 133 -7.06 7.96 -12.48
N ASP A 134 -7.32 9.19 -12.90
CA ASP A 134 -8.54 9.93 -12.53
C ASP A 134 -9.83 9.25 -12.98
N ASP A 135 -9.80 8.58 -14.13
CA ASP A 135 -10.97 7.87 -14.69
C ASP A 135 -11.46 6.74 -13.78
N GLN A 136 -10.58 6.18 -12.94
CA GLN A 136 -10.92 5.11 -12.00
C GLN A 136 -11.68 5.63 -10.76
N CYS A 137 -11.63 6.94 -10.49
CA CYS A 137 -12.33 7.56 -9.38
C CYS A 137 -13.78 7.95 -9.69
N ALA A 138 -14.26 7.75 -10.92
CA ALA A 138 -15.57 8.24 -11.37
C ALA A 138 -16.79 7.53 -10.73
N GLY A 139 -16.58 6.44 -9.98
CA GLY A 139 -17.66 5.60 -9.43
C GLY A 139 -18.24 6.07 -8.09
N ASN A 140 -17.52 6.88 -7.31
CA ASN A 140 -17.84 7.07 -5.89
C ASN A 140 -18.38 8.48 -5.55
N VAL A 141 -17.91 9.53 -6.24
CA VAL A 141 -18.44 10.89 -6.09
C VAL A 141 -18.24 11.64 -7.39
N THR A 142 -19.22 12.45 -7.81
CA THR A 142 -18.99 13.33 -8.96
C THR A 142 -17.81 14.23 -8.66
N ASN A 143 -16.78 14.18 -9.52
CA ASN A 143 -15.58 15.02 -9.47
C ASN A 143 -14.54 14.60 -8.43
N THR A 144 -14.21 13.32 -8.29
CA THR A 144 -12.99 12.87 -7.58
C THR A 144 -11.84 12.66 -8.57
N ILE A 145 -10.62 13.00 -8.15
CA ILE A 145 -9.36 12.89 -8.92
C ILE A 145 -8.47 11.90 -8.17
N CYS A 146 -7.64 11.15 -8.89
CA CYS A 146 -6.70 10.25 -8.25
C CYS A 146 -5.50 11.04 -7.71
N ASP A 147 -5.22 10.93 -6.41
CA ASP A 147 -3.89 11.31 -5.90
C ASP A 147 -2.93 10.17 -6.25
N THR A 148 -2.22 10.29 -7.37
CA THR A 148 -1.27 9.25 -7.84
C THR A 148 -0.06 9.06 -6.93
N THR A 149 0.11 9.88 -5.89
CA THR A 149 1.15 9.66 -4.87
C THR A 149 0.64 8.76 -3.76
N ALA A 150 -0.62 8.95 -3.37
CA ALA A 150 -1.27 8.15 -2.31
C ALA A 150 -2.05 6.95 -2.87
N HIS A 151 -2.31 6.92 -4.17
CA HIS A 151 -3.23 6.01 -4.87
C HIS A 151 -4.64 5.94 -4.25
N VAL A 152 -5.16 7.11 -3.86
CA VAL A 152 -6.47 7.29 -3.22
C VAL A 152 -7.29 8.29 -4.01
N CYS A 153 -8.60 8.05 -4.13
CA CYS A 153 -9.52 8.98 -4.77
C CYS A 153 -9.85 10.14 -3.84
N VAL A 154 -9.41 11.35 -4.19
CA VAL A 154 -9.61 12.56 -3.38
C VAL A 154 -10.49 13.57 -4.11
N PRO A 155 -11.26 14.40 -3.39
CA PRO A 155 -11.92 15.54 -4.01
C PRO A 155 -10.90 16.52 -4.64
N PRO A 156 -11.24 17.27 -5.70
CA PRO A 156 -10.29 18.06 -6.49
C PRO A 156 -9.64 19.16 -5.68
N GLN A 157 -10.38 19.67 -4.69
CA GLN A 157 -9.95 20.73 -3.78
C GLN A 157 -8.82 20.33 -2.81
N CYS A 158 -8.42 19.05 -2.78
CA CYS A 158 -7.33 18.58 -1.92
C CYS A 158 -6.09 18.08 -2.70
N GLN A 159 -5.99 18.32 -4.01
CA GLN A 159 -4.71 18.13 -4.73
C GLN A 159 -3.72 19.26 -4.38
N ASN A 160 -2.73 18.94 -3.56
CA ASN A 160 -1.69 19.84 -3.05
C ASN A 160 -0.73 20.42 -4.12
N ASN A 161 -1.00 20.24 -5.42
CA ASN A 161 -0.05 20.57 -6.50
C ASN A 161 -0.63 21.35 -7.69
N VAL A 162 -1.84 21.91 -7.59
CA VAL A 162 -2.29 22.87 -8.61
C VAL A 162 -1.66 24.24 -8.28
N LYS A 163 -0.46 24.48 -8.80
CA LYS A 163 0.14 25.83 -8.89
C LYS A 163 -0.50 26.64 -10.02
#